data_AF-A0A1V6N0Z3-F1
#
_entry.id   AF-A0A1V6N0Z3-F1
#
_cell.length_a   1.000
_cell.length_b   1.000
_cell.length_c   1.000
_cell.angle_alpha   90.00
_cell.angle_beta   90.00
_cell.angle_gamma   90.00
#
_symmetry.space_group_name_H-M   'P 1'
#
loop_
_entity.id
_entity.type
_entity.pdbx_description
1 polymer ?
#
loop_
_entity_poly.entity_id
_entity_poly.type
_entity_poly.pdbx_seq_one_letter_code
_entity_poly.pdbx_strand_id
1 'polypeptide(L)'
;MKFLGNISHLSNSGRLVARSSQSPPSGASVFNKDKKKIGKIITIFGPTKDPYISIGIFKSMSIDDFKDSIGEDLYVSENPKNRKFNKSRNKNKSVKNKTRNNYRKNKNNKNNTSKKLNKNKNTRKNN
;
A
#
# COMPACT_ATOMS: atom_id res chain seq x y z
N MET A 1 17.74 -12.65 12.79
CA MET A 1 17.76 -12.08 11.42
C MET A 1 18.60 -13.02 10.61
N LYS A 2 18.13 -13.38 9.42
CA LYS A 2 18.81 -14.37 8.57
C LYS A 2 19.80 -13.66 7.66
N PHE A 3 21.00 -14.21 7.54
CA PHE A 3 21.97 -13.79 6.52
C PHE A 3 21.31 -13.90 5.15
N LEU A 4 21.44 -12.85 4.34
CA LEU A 4 20.89 -12.78 3.00
C LEU A 4 21.98 -12.99 1.96
N GLY A 5 23.11 -12.30 2.09
CA GLY A 5 24.17 -12.30 1.09
C GLY A 5 24.96 -10.99 1.13
N ASN A 6 25.69 -10.71 0.05
CA ASN A 6 26.63 -9.59 0.01
C ASN A 6 26.21 -8.54 -1.03
N ILE A 7 26.57 -7.29 -0.78
CA ILE A 7 26.37 -6.19 -1.74
C ILE A 7 27.26 -6.44 -2.96
N SER A 8 26.65 -6.53 -4.15
CA SER A 8 27.39 -6.66 -5.40
C SER A 8 27.75 -5.29 -5.96
N HIS A 9 26.76 -4.41 -6.13
CA HIS A 9 26.97 -3.06 -6.64
C HIS A 9 25.74 -2.19 -6.42
N LEU A 10 25.92 -0.88 -6.60
CA LEU A 10 24.83 0.07 -6.74
C LEU A 10 24.46 0.20 -8.23
N SER A 11 23.19 0.01 -8.55
CA SER A 11 22.69 0.25 -9.91
C SER A 11 22.53 1.75 -10.19
N ASN A 12 22.66 2.14 -11.46
CA ASN A 12 22.41 3.51 -11.91
C ASN A 12 20.98 4.01 -11.59
N SER A 13 20.04 3.09 -11.38
CA SER A 13 18.67 3.41 -10.95
C SER A 13 18.54 3.78 -9.46
N GLY A 14 19.65 3.80 -8.71
CA GLY A 14 19.67 4.07 -7.28
C GLY A 14 19.19 2.88 -6.43
N ARG A 15 19.22 1.66 -6.98
CA ARG A 15 18.90 0.43 -6.25
C ARG A 15 20.16 -0.34 -5.91
N LEU A 16 20.17 -0.94 -4.74
CA LEU A 16 21.26 -1.80 -4.31
C LEU A 16 21.04 -3.22 -4.85
N VAL A 17 22.08 -3.81 -5.44
CA VAL A 17 22.04 -5.17 -5.97
C VAL A 17 22.87 -6.06 -5.07
N ALA A 18 22.28 -7.14 -4.60
CA ALA A 18 22.95 -8.12 -3.75
C ALA A 18 23.00 -9.50 -4.42
N ARG A 19 24.07 -10.24 -4.17
CA ARG A 19 24.15 -11.66 -4.50
C ARG A 19 23.76 -12.46 -3.27
N SER A 20 22.83 -13.39 -3.42
CA SER A 20 22.30 -14.19 -2.31
C SER A 20 22.36 -15.67 -2.65
N SER A 21 22.46 -16.53 -1.64
CA SER A 21 22.33 -17.99 -1.74
C SER A 21 20.90 -18.48 -1.45
N GLN A 22 19.96 -17.57 -1.23
CA GLN A 22 18.58 -17.90 -0.88
C GLN A 22 17.58 -16.91 -1.51
N SER A 23 16.34 -17.36 -1.70
CA SER A 23 15.26 -16.51 -2.20
C SER A 23 14.36 -16.05 -1.04
N PRO A 24 14.55 -14.84 -0.49
CA PRO A 24 13.67 -14.29 0.54
C PRO A 24 12.30 -13.89 -0.03
N PRO A 25 11.31 -13.57 0.85
CA PRO A 25 10.03 -13.03 0.40
C PRO A 25 10.18 -11.63 -0.22
N SER A 26 9.43 -11.36 -1.30
CA SER A 26 9.35 -10.01 -1.86
C SER A 26 8.76 -9.02 -0.84
N GLY A 27 9.29 -7.79 -0.81
CA GLY A 27 8.90 -6.75 0.12
C GLY A 27 9.46 -6.89 1.54
N ALA A 28 10.24 -7.94 1.82
CA ALA A 28 10.91 -8.10 3.11
C ALA A 28 11.88 -6.94 3.39
N SER A 29 12.08 -6.62 4.67
CA SER A 29 12.99 -5.56 5.08
C SER A 29 14.44 -6.06 5.10
N VAL A 30 15.34 -5.26 4.56
CA VAL A 30 16.78 -5.53 4.52
C VAL A 30 17.52 -4.66 5.51
N PHE A 31 18.55 -5.23 6.13
CA PHE A 31 19.32 -4.61 7.20
C PHE A 31 20.83 -4.84 6.99
N ASN A 32 21.66 -3.97 7.58
CA ASN A 32 23.11 -4.16 7.67
C ASN A 32 23.50 -4.97 8.93
N LYS A 33 24.80 -5.27 9.10
CA LYS A 33 25.42 -5.88 10.30
C LYS A 33 25.02 -5.17 11.60
N ASP A 34 24.95 -3.83 11.57
CA ASP A 34 24.51 -2.98 12.68
C ASP A 34 23.02 -3.11 13.05
N LYS A 35 22.26 -3.98 12.38
CA LYS A 35 20.79 -4.05 12.47
C LYS A 35 20.08 -2.76 12.04
N LYS A 36 20.80 -1.84 11.39
CA LYS A 36 20.23 -0.65 10.75
C LYS A 36 19.44 -1.06 9.51
N LYS A 37 18.28 -0.47 9.33
CA LYS A 37 17.35 -0.82 8.27
C LYS A 37 17.68 -0.06 6.99
N ILE A 38 18.06 -0.78 5.94
CA ILE A 38 18.47 -0.19 4.66
C ILE A 38 17.28 0.10 3.75
N GLY A 39 16.39 -0.88 3.65
CA GLY A 39 15.39 -0.84 2.59
C GLY A 39 14.47 -2.04 2.55
N LYS A 40 13.93 -2.28 1.35
CA LYS A 40 13.06 -3.43 1.06
C LYS A 40 13.47 -4.14 -0.21
N ILE A 41 13.22 -5.44 -0.24
CA ILE A 41 13.38 -6.26 -1.44
C ILE A 41 12.28 -5.87 -2.44
N ILE A 42 12.70 -5.49 -3.65
CA ILE A 42 11.80 -5.12 -4.75
C ILE A 42 11.58 -6.31 -5.68
N THR A 43 12.68 -6.88 -6.18
CA THR A 43 12.64 -8.01 -7.09
C THR A 43 13.80 -8.96 -6.86
N ILE A 44 13.60 -10.23 -7.20
CA ILE A 44 14.57 -11.32 -7.11
C ILE A 44 14.65 -11.91 -8.52
N PHE A 45 15.86 -12.05 -9.06
CA PHE A 45 16.08 -12.44 -10.45
C PHE A 45 17.36 -13.24 -10.62
N GLY A 46 17.55 -13.86 -11.78
CA GLY A 46 18.74 -14.65 -12.09
C GLY A 46 18.63 -16.11 -11.63
N PRO A 47 19.77 -16.80 -11.41
CA PRO A 47 19.80 -18.22 -11.07
C PRO A 47 19.05 -18.55 -9.79
N THR A 48 18.37 -19.70 -9.76
CA THR A 48 17.58 -20.11 -8.59
C THR A 48 18.44 -20.43 -7.36
N LYS A 49 19.63 -21.00 -7.56
CA LYS A 49 20.55 -21.35 -6.46
C LYS A 49 21.20 -20.10 -5.86
N ASP A 50 21.63 -19.18 -6.72
CA ASP A 50 22.32 -17.96 -6.32
C ASP A 50 21.67 -16.74 -6.99
N PRO A 51 20.50 -16.29 -6.52
CA PRO A 51 19.81 -15.18 -7.14
C PRO A 51 20.49 -13.84 -6.90
N TYR A 52 20.22 -12.90 -7.81
CA TYR A 52 20.41 -11.48 -7.57
C TYR A 52 19.15 -10.85 -6.99
N ILE A 53 19.34 -9.92 -6.07
CA ILE A 53 18.25 -9.26 -5.36
C ILE A 53 18.38 -7.76 -5.54
N SER A 54 17.33 -7.13 -6.03
CA SER A 54 17.22 -5.68 -6.12
C SER A 54 16.55 -5.13 -4.88
N ILE A 55 17.24 -4.21 -4.21
CA ILE A 55 16.83 -3.62 -2.93
C ILE A 55 16.58 -2.13 -3.14
N GLY A 56 15.37 -1.71 -2.79
CA GLY A 56 14.99 -0.30 -2.76
C GLY A 56 15.42 0.31 -1.44
N ILE A 57 16.34 1.26 -1.51
CA ILE A 57 16.86 2.02 -0.37
C ILE A 57 15.78 3.00 0.11
N PHE A 58 15.67 3.22 1.42
CA PHE A 58 14.79 4.25 1.94
C PHE A 58 15.35 5.65 1.71
N LYS A 59 14.45 6.64 1.53
CA LYS A 59 14.82 8.06 1.34
C LYS A 59 15.62 8.66 2.50
N SER A 60 15.56 8.06 3.68
CA SER A 60 16.31 8.50 4.86
C SER A 60 17.79 8.12 4.81
N MET A 61 18.22 7.30 3.85
CA MET A 61 19.60 6.87 3.70
C MET A 61 20.20 7.49 2.43
N SER A 62 21.45 7.94 2.51
CA SER A 62 22.21 8.39 1.34
C SER A 62 22.56 7.21 0.45
N ILE A 63 22.45 7.41 -0.86
CA ILE A 63 22.93 6.44 -1.85
C ILE A 63 24.46 6.32 -1.80
N ASP A 64 25.15 7.44 -1.53
CA ASP A 64 26.60 7.52 -1.59
C ASP A 64 27.29 6.65 -0.52
N ASP A 65 26.66 6.49 0.65
CA ASP A 65 27.14 5.60 1.72
C ASP A 65 27.34 4.16 1.25
N PHE A 66 26.62 3.72 0.23
CA PHE A 66 26.68 2.34 -0.27
C PHE A 66 27.68 2.13 -1.41
N LYS A 67 28.33 3.18 -1.89
CA LYS A 67 29.38 3.04 -2.91
C LYS A 67 30.59 2.30 -2.35
N ASP A 68 30.92 2.57 -1.08
CA ASP A 68 32.07 1.96 -0.41
C ASP A 68 31.71 0.65 0.30
N SER A 69 30.42 0.40 0.54
CA SER A 69 29.89 -0.83 1.18
C SER A 69 29.81 -2.05 0.26
N ILE A 70 30.49 -2.05 -0.88
CA ILE A 70 30.51 -3.20 -1.78
C ILE A 70 31.15 -4.41 -1.06
N GLY A 71 30.47 -5.55 -1.10
CA GLY A 71 30.87 -6.77 -0.39
C GLY A 71 30.35 -6.87 1.05
N GLU A 72 29.72 -5.84 1.61
CA GLU A 72 29.16 -5.94 2.97
C GLU A 72 28.01 -6.94 3.07
N ASP A 73 27.84 -7.51 4.26
CA ASP A 73 26.79 -8.51 4.53
C ASP A 73 25.43 -7.84 4.76
N LEU A 74 24.42 -8.40 4.10
CA LEU A 74 23.03 -8.02 4.24
C LEU A 74 22.25 -9.10 4.98
N TYR A 75 21.22 -8.65 5.69
CA TYR A 75 20.36 -9.52 6.48
C TYR A 75 18.89 -9.22 6.21
N VAL A 76 18.06 -10.24 6.36
CA VAL A 76 16.60 -10.15 6.26
C VAL A 76 15.95 -10.58 7.58
N SER A 77 14.79 -10.00 7.91
CA SER A 77 14.00 -10.47 9.05
C SER A 77 13.40 -11.84 8.77
N GLU A 78 13.60 -12.82 9.65
CA GLU A 78 13.08 -14.20 9.52
C GLU A 78 11.56 -14.26 9.48
N ASN A 79 10.91 -13.34 10.19
CA ASN A 79 9.46 -13.24 10.20
C ASN A 79 9.05 -11.92 9.53
N PRO A 80 8.50 -11.95 8.30
CA PRO A 80 7.56 -10.92 7.94
C PRO A 80 6.40 -11.16 8.89
N LYS A 81 6.38 -10.50 10.06
CA LYS A 81 5.14 -10.36 10.81
C LYS A 81 4.15 -9.95 9.74
N ASN A 82 3.19 -10.83 9.47
CA ASN A 82 2.06 -10.58 8.62
C ASN A 82 1.46 -9.28 9.14
N ARG A 83 1.98 -8.14 8.68
CA ARG A 83 1.26 -6.89 8.69
C ARG A 83 0.22 -7.22 7.68
N LYS A 84 -0.85 -7.88 8.16
CA LYS A 84 -2.15 -7.96 7.52
C LYS A 84 -2.24 -6.60 6.89
N PHE A 85 -2.15 -6.54 5.56
CA PHE A 85 -2.44 -5.32 4.85
C PHE A 85 -3.81 -4.99 5.42
N ASN A 86 -3.87 -4.02 6.34
CA ASN A 86 -5.12 -3.59 6.91
C ASN A 86 -5.76 -2.97 5.70
N LYS A 87 -6.52 -3.81 5.00
CA LYS A 87 -7.24 -3.49 3.79
C LYS A 87 -8.37 -2.63 4.32
N SER A 88 -8.00 -1.41 4.69
CA SER A 88 -8.84 -0.24 4.80
C SER A 88 -9.34 0.02 3.39
N ARG A 89 -10.14 -0.93 2.89
CA ARG A 89 -10.98 -0.81 1.73
C ARG A 89 -12.03 0.20 2.17
N ASN A 90 -11.74 1.47 1.92
CA ASN A 90 -12.72 2.53 1.70
C ASN A 90 -14.02 2.42 2.53
N LYS A 91 -13.97 2.76 3.82
CA LYS A 91 -15.20 3.13 4.56
C LYS A 91 -15.86 4.39 3.95
N ASN A 92 -15.16 5.16 3.13
CA ASN A 92 -15.70 6.39 2.52
C ASN A 92 -16.70 6.12 1.38
N LYS A 93 -16.89 4.88 0.91
CA LYS A 93 -17.99 4.55 -0.03
C LYS A 93 -19.35 4.43 0.65
N SER A 94 -19.43 4.09 1.95
CA SER A 94 -20.72 3.93 2.66
C SER A 94 -21.35 5.27 3.04
N VAL A 95 -20.55 6.32 3.30
CA VAL A 95 -21.05 7.67 3.61
C VAL A 95 -21.77 8.29 2.40
N LYS A 96 -21.23 8.09 1.18
CA LYS A 96 -21.83 8.64 -0.06
C LYS A 96 -23.15 7.96 -0.44
N ASN A 97 -23.36 6.72 -0.03
CA ASN A 97 -24.64 6.02 -0.24
C ASN A 97 -25.72 6.43 0.78
N LYS A 98 -25.34 6.80 2.01
CA LYS A 98 -26.27 7.35 3.01
C LYS A 98 -26.82 8.72 2.59
N THR A 99 -25.96 9.62 2.08
CA THR A 99 -26.39 10.95 1.63
C THR A 99 -27.26 10.90 0.37
N ARG A 100 -26.97 9.99 -0.58
CA ARG A 100 -27.82 9.77 -1.77
C ARG A 100 -29.20 9.23 -1.44
N ASN A 101 -29.33 8.32 -0.47
CA ASN A 101 -30.62 7.77 -0.06
C ASN A 101 -31.48 8.81 0.69
N ASN A 102 -30.87 9.67 1.51
CA ASN A 102 -31.59 10.75 2.20
C ASN A 102 -32.11 11.81 1.22
N TYR A 103 -31.34 12.16 0.18
CA TYR A 103 -31.79 13.11 -0.85
C TYR A 103 -32.98 12.54 -1.67
N ARG A 104 -32.95 11.24 -2.01
CA ARG A 104 -34.08 10.57 -2.69
C ARG A 104 -35.33 10.48 -1.80
N LYS A 105 -35.18 10.20 -0.49
CA LYS A 105 -36.32 10.16 0.45
C LYS A 105 -36.99 11.53 0.61
N ASN A 106 -36.21 12.61 0.75
CA ASN A 106 -36.77 13.96 0.86
C ASN A 106 -37.47 14.45 -0.41
N LYS A 107 -36.97 14.07 -1.60
CA LYS A 107 -37.64 14.42 -2.87
C LYS A 107 -39.01 13.74 -3.02
N ASN A 108 -39.15 12.49 -2.56
CA ASN A 108 -40.42 11.77 -2.62
C ASN A 108 -41.46 12.32 -1.63
N ASN A 109 -41.04 12.77 -0.44
CA ASN A 109 -41.95 13.40 0.52
C ASN A 109 -42.49 14.76 0.04
N LYS A 110 -41.68 15.57 -0.65
CA LYS A 110 -42.12 16.86 -1.24
C LYS A 110 -43.16 16.69 -2.36
N ASN A 111 -43.11 15.59 -3.09
CA ASN A 111 -44.07 15.29 -4.16
C ASN A 111 -45.42 14.77 -3.62
N ASN A 112 -45.43 14.18 -2.43
CA ASN A 112 -46.67 13.70 -1.80
C ASN A 112 -47.43 14.82 -1.08
N THR A 113 -46.73 15.81 -0.50
CA THR A 113 -47.38 16.98 0.13
C THR A 113 -48.02 17.92 -0.90
N SER A 114 -47.34 18.16 -2.03
CA SER A 114 -47.89 18.96 -3.15
C SER A 114 -49.10 18.30 -3.82
N LYS A 115 -49.12 16.96 -3.96
CA LYS A 115 -50.32 16.23 -4.44
C LYS A 115 -51.50 16.29 -3.45
N LYS A 116 -51.24 16.30 -2.14
CA LYS A 116 -52.29 16.38 -1.11
C LYS A 116 -52.91 17.79 -1.03
N LEU A 117 -52.12 18.84 -1.25
CA LEU A 117 -52.60 20.23 -1.33
C LEU A 117 -53.46 20.52 -2.57
N ASN A 118 -53.19 19.87 -3.72
CA ASN A 118 -53.99 20.07 -4.93
C ASN A 118 -55.33 19.33 -4.91
N LYS A 119 -55.47 18.23 -4.15
CA LYS A 119 -56.77 17.56 -3.95
C LYS A 119 -57.77 18.40 -3.14
N ASN A 120 -57.29 19.12 -2.12
CA ASN A 120 -58.14 19.94 -1.24
C ASN A 120 -58.59 21.28 -1.86
N LYS A 121 -58.01 21.70 -3.00
CA LYS A 121 -58.43 22.91 -3.71
C LYS A 121 -59.61 22.66 -4.67
N ASN A 122 -59.80 21.42 -5.13
CA ASN A 122 -60.89 21.09 -6.06
C ASN A 122 -62.23 20.79 -5.36
N THR A 123 -62.24 20.57 -4.03
CA THR A 123 -63.48 20.30 -3.28
C THR A 123 -64.14 21.57 -2.72
N ARG A 124 -63.51 22.74 -2.84
CA ARG A 124 -64.07 24.04 -2.40
C ARG A 124 -64.65 24.89 -3.55
N LYS A 125 -64.62 24.40 -4.79
CA LYS A 125 -65.11 25.12 -5.98
C LYS A 125 -66.49 24.66 -6.47
N ASN A 126 -67.11 23.67 -5.82
CA ASN A 126 -68.38 23.07 -6.23
C ASN A 126 -69.48 23.21 -5.16
N ASN A 127 -69.41 24.24 -4.32
CA ASN A 127 -70.52 24.69 -3.48
C ASN A 127 -70.94 26.08 -3.93
#